data_AF-A0A257JHJ5-F1
#
_entry.id   AF-A0A257JHJ5-F1
#
_cell.length_a   1.000
_cell.length_b   1.000
_cell.length_c   1.000
_cell.angle_alpha   90.00
_cell.angle_beta   90.00
_cell.angle_gamma   90.00
#
_symmetry.space_group_name_H-M   'P 1'
#
loop_
_entity.id
_entity.type
_entity.pdbx_description
1 polymer ?
#
loop_
_entity_poly.entity_id
_entity_poly.type
_entity_poly.pdbx_seq_one_letter_code
_entity_poly.pdbx_strand_id
1 'polypeptide(L)'
;IDKVLTNLAGRDITKVLPEQQFEAIAQIDAETFGDKRAVKSPWKIAYREQKMLIARTYYLTEIGATIELRHEDVPGDWQACIPLGKNDRAWAVDS
;
A
#
# COMPACT_ATOMS: atom_id res chain seq x y z
N ILE A 1 21.99 9.91 -3.45
CA ILE A 1 20.68 9.64 -4.09
C ILE A 1 20.36 10.74 -5.11
N ASP A 2 20.49 12.01 -4.72
CA ASP A 2 20.17 13.18 -5.55
C ASP A 2 20.80 13.16 -6.96
N LYS A 3 22.14 13.04 -7.06
CA LYS A 3 22.87 12.96 -8.35
C LYS A 3 22.41 11.84 -9.30
N VAL A 4 21.88 10.74 -8.79
CA VAL A 4 21.45 9.60 -9.63
C VAL A 4 20.13 9.94 -10.30
N LEU A 5 19.18 10.49 -9.56
CA LEU A 5 17.88 10.91 -10.08
C LEU A 5 18.01 12.06 -11.09
N THR A 6 18.92 13.00 -10.83
CA THR A 6 19.22 14.10 -11.78
C THR A 6 19.70 13.59 -13.14
N ASN A 7 20.54 12.55 -13.14
CA ASN A 7 21.12 11.99 -14.37
C ASN A 7 20.14 11.13 -15.18
N LEU A 8 19.09 10.60 -14.55
CA LEU A 8 18.14 9.69 -15.17
C LEU A 8 16.91 10.39 -15.76
N ALA A 9 16.43 11.44 -15.10
CA ALA A 9 15.37 12.29 -15.64
C ALA A 9 15.91 13.40 -16.57
N GLY A 10 17.25 13.51 -16.72
CA GLY A 10 17.90 14.60 -17.44
C GLY A 10 17.67 15.99 -16.84
N ARG A 11 17.06 16.07 -15.65
CA ARG A 11 16.62 17.29 -14.97
C ARG A 11 16.78 17.12 -13.47
N ASP A 12 17.12 18.21 -12.80
CA ASP A 12 17.10 18.28 -11.34
C ASP A 12 15.66 18.25 -10.84
N ILE A 13 15.23 17.08 -10.35
CA ILE A 13 13.83 16.85 -9.94
C ILE A 13 13.40 17.81 -8.82
N THR A 14 14.35 18.33 -8.04
CA THR A 14 14.07 19.25 -6.94
C THR A 14 13.74 20.67 -7.41
N LYS A 15 13.98 20.98 -8.70
CA LYS A 15 13.83 22.32 -9.28
C LYS A 15 12.75 22.44 -10.35
N VAL A 16 12.09 21.34 -10.70
CA VAL A 16 10.98 21.32 -11.66
C VAL A 16 9.62 21.48 -10.97
N LEU A 17 8.62 21.92 -11.73
CA LEU A 17 7.24 22.03 -11.26
C LEU A 17 6.73 20.66 -10.76
N PRO A 18 5.85 20.61 -9.74
CA PRO A 18 5.37 19.34 -9.18
C PRO A 18 4.77 18.37 -10.21
N GLU A 19 4.07 18.88 -11.21
CA GLU A 19 3.50 18.06 -12.30
C GLU A 19 4.58 17.36 -13.14
N GLN A 20 5.67 18.07 -13.42
CA GLN A 20 6.81 17.54 -14.18
C GLN A 20 7.62 16.52 -13.37
N GLN A 21 7.66 16.67 -12.04
CA GLN A 21 8.23 15.66 -11.15
C GLN A 21 7.45 14.37 -11.21
N PHE A 22 6.12 14.46 -11.17
CA PHE A 22 5.24 13.30 -11.25
C PHE A 22 5.42 12.54 -12.57
N GLU A 23 5.44 13.25 -13.70
CA GLU A 23 5.64 12.64 -15.02
C GLU A 23 7.00 11.92 -15.13
N ALA A 24 8.07 12.55 -14.62
CA ALA A 24 9.40 11.94 -14.62
C ALA A 24 9.45 10.65 -13.77
N ILE A 25 8.81 10.67 -12.59
CA ILE A 25 8.71 9.48 -11.72
C ILE A 25 7.86 8.40 -12.39
N ALA A 26 6.76 8.77 -13.05
CA ALA A 26 5.89 7.83 -13.76
C ALA A 26 6.61 7.11 -14.91
N GLN A 27 7.51 7.79 -15.62
CA GLN A 27 8.37 7.13 -16.62
C GLN A 27 9.32 6.12 -15.99
N ILE A 28 10.02 6.51 -14.91
CA ILE A 28 10.93 5.61 -14.17
C ILE A 28 10.16 4.39 -13.65
N ASP A 29 8.92 4.58 -13.20
CA ASP A 29 8.03 3.51 -12.77
C ASP A 29 7.68 2.56 -13.90
N ALA A 30 7.24 3.07 -15.04
CA ALA A 30 6.92 2.25 -16.21
C ALA A 30 8.13 1.42 -16.65
N GLU A 31 9.32 2.02 -16.67
CA GLU A 31 10.56 1.33 -17.01
C GLU A 31 10.97 0.26 -15.98
N THR A 32 10.70 0.49 -14.70
CA THR A 32 11.14 -0.40 -13.62
C THR A 32 10.17 -1.54 -13.36
N PHE A 33 8.86 -1.29 -13.52
CA PHE A 33 7.80 -2.26 -13.22
C PHE A 33 7.18 -2.90 -14.46
N GLY A 34 7.40 -2.34 -15.67
CA GLY A 34 6.81 -2.84 -16.92
C GLY A 34 7.33 -4.21 -17.37
N ASP A 35 8.64 -4.45 -17.30
CA ASP A 35 9.23 -5.77 -17.59
C ASP A 35 10.12 -6.25 -16.44
N LYS A 36 9.66 -7.27 -15.73
CA LYS A 36 10.35 -7.87 -14.58
C LYS A 36 11.73 -8.44 -14.96
N ARG A 37 11.98 -8.76 -16.24
CA ARG A 37 13.25 -9.33 -16.75
C ARG A 37 14.23 -8.26 -17.24
N ALA A 38 13.76 -7.03 -17.46
CA ALA A 38 14.55 -5.93 -18.00
C ALA A 38 15.34 -5.16 -16.93
N VAL A 39 14.99 -5.31 -15.65
CA VAL A 39 15.65 -4.57 -14.56
C VAL A 39 17.02 -5.18 -14.23
N LYS A 40 18.03 -4.77 -14.98
CA LYS A 40 19.43 -5.19 -14.77
C LYS A 40 20.30 -4.13 -14.09
N SER A 41 19.83 -2.88 -14.06
CA SER A 41 20.62 -1.78 -13.52
C SER A 41 20.57 -1.77 -11.98
N PRO A 42 21.72 -1.74 -11.28
CA PRO A 42 21.76 -1.76 -9.81
C PRO A 42 20.92 -0.67 -9.14
N TRP A 43 20.86 0.53 -9.73
CA TRP A 43 20.05 1.61 -9.18
C TRP A 43 18.55 1.38 -9.38
N LYS A 44 18.12 0.78 -10.50
CA LYS A 44 16.71 0.43 -10.74
C LYS A 44 16.24 -0.65 -9.76
N ILE A 45 17.13 -1.58 -9.42
CA ILE A 45 16.88 -2.58 -8.38
C ILE A 45 16.65 -1.88 -7.03
N ALA A 46 17.57 -1.00 -6.62
CA ALA A 46 17.43 -0.24 -5.37
C ALA A 46 16.16 0.62 -5.33
N TYR A 47 15.86 1.33 -6.42
CA TYR A 47 14.63 2.11 -6.57
C TYR A 47 13.37 1.24 -6.39
N ARG A 48 13.33 0.09 -7.07
CA ARG A 48 12.21 -0.85 -6.98
C ARG A 48 12.00 -1.36 -5.56
N GLU A 49 13.07 -1.81 -4.90
CA GLU A 49 12.98 -2.31 -3.52
C GLU A 49 12.50 -1.22 -2.56
N GLN A 50 13.02 0.00 -2.69
CA GLN A 50 12.58 1.12 -1.86
C GLN A 50 11.09 1.45 -2.09
N LYS A 51 10.64 1.48 -3.34
CA LYS A 51 9.24 1.77 -3.66
C LYS A 51 8.30 0.66 -3.16
N MET A 52 8.72 -0.60 -3.28
CA MET A 52 7.97 -1.75 -2.76
C MET A 52 7.89 -1.71 -1.23
N LEU A 53 8.96 -1.30 -0.54
CA LEU A 53 8.95 -1.13 0.90
C LEU A 53 7.96 -0.04 1.32
N ILE A 54 7.96 1.11 0.65
CA ILE A 54 7.00 2.19 0.92
C ILE A 54 5.56 1.69 0.76
N ALA A 55 5.27 1.00 -0.36
CA ALA A 55 3.94 0.44 -0.60
C ALA A 55 3.54 -0.57 0.50
N ARG A 56 4.42 -1.51 0.85
CA ARG A 56 4.14 -2.50 1.91
C ARG A 56 3.90 -1.84 3.25
N THR A 57 4.72 -0.88 3.63
CA THR A 57 4.56 -0.16 4.88
C THR A 57 3.25 0.62 4.90
N TYR A 58 2.88 1.29 3.79
CA TYR A 58 1.58 1.95 3.66
C TYR A 58 0.43 0.99 3.96
N TYR A 59 0.42 -0.17 3.30
CA TYR A 59 -0.62 -1.19 3.47
C TYR A 59 -0.62 -1.87 4.85
N LEU A 60 0.52 -1.91 5.54
CA LEU A 60 0.62 -2.52 6.86
C LEU A 60 0.28 -1.54 7.99
N THR A 61 0.41 -0.24 7.74
CA THR A 61 0.08 0.77 8.75
C THR A 61 -1.43 0.94 8.92
N GLU A 62 -1.84 1.23 10.14
CA GLU A 62 -3.24 1.52 10.52
C GLU A 62 -3.87 2.61 9.65
N ILE A 63 -3.08 3.63 9.26
CA ILE A 63 -3.50 4.72 8.35
C ILE A 63 -3.91 4.17 6.98
N GLY A 64 -3.15 3.25 6.39
CA GLY A 64 -3.48 2.66 5.09
C GLY A 64 -4.65 1.67 5.18
N ALA A 65 -4.70 0.86 6.23
CA ALA A 65 -5.80 -0.07 6.47
C ALA A 65 -7.16 0.65 6.65
N THR A 66 -7.17 1.80 7.32
CA THR A 66 -8.39 2.58 7.62
C THR A 66 -8.98 3.30 6.40
N ILE A 67 -8.17 3.65 5.40
CA ILE A 67 -8.65 4.33 4.17
C ILE A 67 -9.25 3.32 3.18
N GLU A 68 -8.70 2.11 3.11
CA GLU A 68 -9.16 1.08 2.16
C GLU A 68 -10.23 0.15 2.72
N LEU A 69 -10.20 -0.20 4.01
CA LEU A 69 -11.34 -0.82 4.67
C LEU A 69 -12.32 0.29 5.04
N ARG A 70 -13.45 0.40 4.32
CA ARG A 70 -14.61 1.09 4.89
C ARG A 70 -14.89 0.41 6.23
N HIS A 71 -14.64 1.10 7.33
CA HIS A 71 -15.12 0.68 8.63
C HIS A 71 -16.63 0.84 8.59
N GLU A 72 -17.31 -0.21 8.13
CA GLU A 72 -18.73 -0.35 8.41
C GLU A 72 -18.77 -0.78 9.87
N ASP A 73 -18.99 0.19 10.76
CA ASP A 73 -19.39 -0.09 12.14
C ASP A 73 -20.53 -1.09 12.04
N VAL A 74 -20.27 -2.36 12.33
CA VAL A 74 -21.31 -3.38 12.32
C VAL A 74 -22.34 -2.91 13.36
N PRO A 75 -23.55 -2.45 12.99
CA PRO A 75 -24.55 -2.10 13.98
C PRO A 75 -25.31 -3.39 14.26
N GLY A 76 -24.60 -4.37 14.80
CA GLY A 76 -25.21 -5.52 15.43
C GLY A 76 -25.28 -5.23 16.91
N ASP A 77 -26.36 -4.60 17.35
CA ASP A 77 -26.64 -4.34 18.76
C ASP A 77 -26.43 -5.66 19.55
N TRP A 78 -25.39 -5.71 20.39
CA TRP A 78 -25.10 -6.93 21.15
C TRP A 78 -26.14 -7.05 22.26
N GLN A 79 -27.18 -7.84 22.03
CA GLN A 79 -28.19 -8.14 23.03
C GLN A 79 -27.64 -9.15 24.05
N ALA A 80 -27.01 -8.63 25.10
CA ALA A 80 -26.83 -9.40 26.33
C ALA A 80 -28.22 -9.76 26.87
N CYS A 81 -28.47 -11.04 27.14
CA CYS A 81 -29.72 -11.59 27.68
C CYS A 81 -30.84 -11.82 26.66
N ILE A 82 -30.64 -12.78 25.76
CA ILE A 82 -31.77 -13.56 25.24
C ILE A 82 -32.14 -14.58 26.33
N PRO A 83 -33.38 -14.60 26.85
CA PRO A 83 -33.78 -15.60 27.83
C PRO A 83 -33.77 -16.99 27.18
N LEU A 84 -32.91 -17.88 27.68
CA LEU A 84 -32.82 -19.28 27.25
C LEU A 84 -34.17 -19.97 27.44
N GLY A 85 -34.87 -20.23 26.33
CA GLY A 85 -36.06 -21.06 26.30
C GLY A 85 -35.67 -22.52 26.46
N LYS A 86 -36.57 -23.35 27.01
CA LYS A 86 -36.36 -24.79 27.29
C LYS A 86 -35.95 -25.64 26.07
N ASN A 87 -35.96 -25.06 24.86
CA ASN A 87 -35.62 -25.71 23.59
C ASN A 87 -34.42 -25.07 22.85
N ASP A 88 -33.73 -24.09 23.43
CA ASP A 88 -32.56 -23.49 22.80
C ASP A 88 -31.35 -24.44 22.94
N ARG A 89 -30.97 -25.09 21.84
CA ARG A 89 -29.76 -25.90 21.78
C ARG A 89 -28.55 -24.96 21.91
N ALA A 90 -27.85 -25.06 23.04
CA ALA A 90 -26.57 -24.40 23.23
C ALA A 90 -25.61 -24.84 22.10
N TRP A 91 -25.14 -23.88 21.32
CA TRP A 91 -24.09 -24.08 20.34
C TRP A 91 -22.76 -24.00 21.09
N ALA A 92 -22.11 -25.15 21.26
CA ALA A 92 -20.71 -25.20 21.68
C ALA A 92 -19.85 -24.93 20.44
N VAL A 93 -19.02 -23.89 20.49
CA VAL A 93 -17.91 -23.71 19.55
C VAL A 93 -16.71 -24.39 20.21
N ASP A 94 -16.22 -25.46 19.59
CA ASP A 94 -15.01 -26.16 19.98
C ASP A 94 -13.79 -25.30 19.59
N SER A 95 -12.83 -25.20 20.50
CA SER A 95 -11.61 -24.37 20.40
C SER A 95 -10.44 -25.13 19.81
#